data_AF-A0A813ZMN8-F1
#
_entry.id   AF-A0A813ZMN8-F1
#
_cell.length_a   1.000
_cell.length_b   1.000
_cell.length_c   1.000
_cell.angle_alpha   90.00
_cell.angle_beta   90.00
_cell.angle_gamma   90.00
#
_symmetry.space_group_name_H-M   'P 1'
#
loop_
_entity.id
_entity.type
_entity.pdbx_description
1 polymer ?
#
loop_
_entity_poly.entity_id
_entity_poly.type
_entity_poly.pdbx_seq_one_letter_code
_entity_poly.pdbx_strand_id
1 'polypeptide(L)'
;MCRTQKEVSQVPGYFSNCYAKHFLGFNEPDLPAAYGGDYISPFDASVLWKQYIQPIKLKCGTALGAPGVTNGVGPGWGTDWLSQFFSHCNFPSCTFDFLPIHWYGNSVSQFKAHIINVHSLFPNYPLWITEFQFTDVSSTVTASYVRETLQWLDAQPYVARYSMFGPMNSPNMAGILNGAMVTDDLSQLTEVGKIYAGLA
;
A
#
# COMPACT_ATOMS: atom_id res chain seq x y z
N MET A 1 -4.70 8.98 -0.36
CA MET A 1 -5.07 7.80 0.44
C MET A 1 -6.06 8.25 1.48
N CYS A 2 -7.12 7.48 1.73
CA CYS A 2 -8.02 7.76 2.84
C CYS A 2 -7.44 7.07 4.08
N ARG A 3 -6.95 7.85 5.04
CA ARG A 3 -6.25 7.28 6.20
C ARG A 3 -7.23 6.74 7.24
N THR A 4 -8.35 7.45 7.44
CA THR A 4 -9.35 7.03 8.41
C THR A 4 -10.79 7.11 7.91
N GLN A 5 -11.69 6.30 8.49
CA GLN A 5 -13.13 6.35 8.25
C GLN A 5 -13.68 7.75 8.52
N LYS A 6 -13.13 8.45 9.52
CA LYS A 6 -13.58 9.78 9.94
C LYS A 6 -13.29 10.86 8.89
N GLU A 7 -12.32 10.63 8.03
CA GLU A 7 -11.88 11.60 7.01
C GLU A 7 -12.53 11.35 5.65
N VAL A 8 -13.18 10.19 5.45
CA VAL A 8 -13.72 9.80 4.13
C VAL A 8 -14.74 10.82 3.59
N SER A 9 -15.51 11.47 4.47
CA SER A 9 -16.47 12.50 4.07
C SER A 9 -15.83 13.78 3.52
N GLN A 10 -14.53 13.99 3.77
CA GLN A 10 -13.76 15.13 3.27
C GLN A 10 -13.21 14.87 1.87
N VAL A 11 -13.12 13.61 1.45
CA VAL A 11 -12.53 13.20 0.17
C VAL A 11 -13.12 13.97 -1.02
N PRO A 12 -14.45 14.15 -1.17
CA PRO A 12 -14.99 14.93 -2.28
C PRO A 12 -14.46 16.37 -2.37
N GLY A 13 -14.13 16.99 -1.22
CA GLY A 13 -13.55 18.33 -1.15
C GLY A 13 -12.15 18.42 -1.77
N TYR A 14 -11.31 17.41 -1.54
CA TYR A 14 -9.96 17.33 -2.13
C TYR A 14 -10.00 17.14 -3.65
N PHE A 15 -11.13 16.67 -4.20
CA PHE A 15 -11.36 16.50 -5.64
C PHE A 15 -12.27 17.59 -6.21
N SER A 16 -12.33 18.78 -5.58
CA SER A 16 -13.05 19.93 -6.10
C SER A 16 -12.59 20.31 -7.52
N ASN A 17 -11.26 20.32 -7.75
CA ASN A 17 -10.62 20.72 -9.02
C ASN A 17 -10.14 19.55 -9.89
N CYS A 18 -10.37 18.30 -9.50
CA CYS A 18 -10.02 17.10 -10.29
C CYS A 18 -8.54 16.98 -10.76
N TYR A 19 -7.58 17.51 -9.99
CA TYR A 19 -6.16 17.46 -10.36
C TYR A 19 -5.56 16.04 -10.24
N ALA A 20 -5.89 15.34 -9.15
CA ALA A 20 -5.32 14.04 -8.86
C ALA A 20 -5.82 12.95 -9.84
N LYS A 21 -4.89 12.32 -10.53
CA LYS A 21 -5.15 11.27 -11.53
C LYS A 21 -5.39 9.89 -10.91
N HIS A 22 -4.88 9.67 -9.70
CA HIS A 22 -5.03 8.41 -8.98
C HIS A 22 -5.45 8.69 -7.54
N PHE A 23 -6.29 7.83 -6.98
CA PHE A 23 -6.69 7.85 -5.58
C PHE A 23 -6.43 6.48 -4.96
N LEU A 24 -5.64 6.44 -3.89
CA LEU A 24 -5.50 5.24 -3.05
C LEU A 24 -6.69 5.21 -2.07
N GLY A 25 -7.32 4.04 -1.93
CA GLY A 25 -8.44 3.80 -1.03
C GLY A 25 -8.10 3.91 0.46
N PHE A 26 -8.83 3.16 1.29
CA PHE A 26 -8.56 3.09 2.73
C PHE A 26 -7.17 2.50 3.01
N ASN A 27 -6.47 3.08 3.99
CA ASN A 27 -5.18 2.59 4.47
C ASN A 27 -5.37 1.59 5.61
N GLU A 28 -4.97 0.34 5.39
CA GLU A 28 -4.98 -0.75 6.38
C GLU A 28 -6.31 -0.84 7.15
N PRO A 29 -7.46 -0.96 6.44
CA PRO A 29 -8.75 -1.08 7.10
C PRO A 29 -8.88 -2.40 7.88
N ASP A 30 -8.04 -3.39 7.58
CA ASP A 30 -7.96 -4.68 8.25
C ASP A 30 -7.16 -4.64 9.57
N LEU A 31 -6.35 -3.60 9.78
CA LEU A 31 -5.51 -3.45 10.97
C LEU A 31 -6.26 -2.68 12.08
N PRO A 32 -6.25 -3.16 13.34
CA PRO A 32 -6.81 -2.42 14.47
C PRO A 32 -6.17 -1.05 14.68
N ALA A 33 -6.97 -0.06 15.07
CA ALA A 33 -6.50 1.31 15.29
C ALA A 33 -5.39 1.44 16.35
N ALA A 34 -5.31 0.50 17.31
CA ALA A 34 -4.23 0.44 18.29
C ALA A 34 -2.84 0.22 17.67
N TYR A 35 -2.78 -0.28 16.43
CA TYR A 35 -1.55 -0.52 15.67
C TYR A 35 -1.35 0.47 14.51
N GLY A 36 -2.17 1.52 14.45
CA GLY A 36 -2.07 2.58 13.42
C GLY A 36 -2.99 2.40 12.21
N GLY A 37 -3.75 1.30 12.15
CA GLY A 37 -4.77 1.07 11.12
C GLY A 37 -6.08 1.83 11.38
N ASP A 38 -7.09 1.53 10.56
CA ASP A 38 -8.40 2.21 10.62
C ASP A 38 -9.53 1.31 11.15
N TYR A 39 -9.32 -0.01 11.13
CA TYR A 39 -10.26 -1.03 11.60
C TYR A 39 -11.70 -0.86 11.10
N ILE A 40 -11.87 -0.77 9.77
CA ILE A 40 -13.19 -0.70 9.12
C ILE A 40 -13.60 -2.11 8.70
N SER A 41 -14.86 -2.49 8.94
CA SER A 41 -15.40 -3.72 8.37
C SER A 41 -15.47 -3.66 6.84
N PRO A 42 -15.35 -4.79 6.12
CA PRO A 42 -15.49 -4.83 4.66
C PRO A 42 -16.83 -4.25 4.18
N PHE A 43 -17.92 -4.49 4.92
CA PHE A 43 -19.24 -3.97 4.59
C PHE A 43 -19.30 -2.44 4.72
N ASP A 44 -18.87 -1.88 5.85
CA ASP A 44 -18.90 -0.44 6.08
C ASP A 44 -17.99 0.31 5.10
N ALA A 45 -16.80 -0.24 4.83
CA ALA A 45 -15.90 0.29 3.81
C ALA A 45 -16.59 0.35 2.44
N SER A 46 -17.39 -0.66 2.07
CA SER A 46 -18.12 -0.68 0.80
C SER A 46 -19.21 0.40 0.72
N VAL A 47 -19.89 0.68 1.84
CA VAL A 47 -20.92 1.73 1.92
C VAL A 47 -20.26 3.10 1.75
N LEU A 48 -19.18 3.36 2.49
CA LEU A 48 -18.43 4.60 2.42
C LEU A 48 -17.78 4.81 1.04
N TRP A 49 -17.28 3.73 0.43
CA TRP A 49 -16.73 3.77 -0.93
C TRP A 49 -17.77 4.27 -1.93
N LYS A 50 -18.96 3.65 -1.94
CA LYS A 50 -20.07 4.03 -2.83
C LYS A 50 -20.49 5.47 -2.63
N GLN A 51 -20.51 5.94 -1.39
CA GLN A 51 -20.96 7.28 -1.04
C GLN A 51 -19.95 8.38 -1.37
N TYR A 52 -18.67 8.16 -1.08
CA TYR A 52 -17.66 9.24 -1.08
C TYR A 52 -16.53 9.05 -2.08
N ILE A 53 -16.20 7.82 -2.47
CA ILE A 53 -15.03 7.53 -3.31
C ILE A 53 -15.44 7.29 -4.77
N GLN A 54 -16.43 6.41 -5.01
CA GLN A 54 -16.90 6.10 -6.37
C GLN A 54 -17.30 7.34 -7.19
N PRO A 55 -17.99 8.36 -6.62
CA PRO A 55 -18.37 9.56 -7.38
C PRO A 55 -17.17 10.33 -7.96
N ILE A 56 -15.97 10.21 -7.36
CA ILE A 56 -14.77 10.88 -7.84
C ILE A 56 -14.39 10.39 -9.24
N LYS A 57 -14.47 9.08 -9.49
CA LYS A 57 -14.16 8.51 -10.81
C LYS A 57 -15.10 9.06 -11.87
N LEU A 58 -16.40 9.14 -11.55
CA LEU A 58 -17.42 9.68 -12.46
C LEU A 58 -17.22 11.18 -12.72
N LYS A 59 -16.87 11.95 -11.69
CA LYS A 59 -16.68 13.41 -11.78
C LYS A 59 -15.36 13.79 -12.47
N CYS A 60 -14.27 13.13 -12.10
CA CYS A 60 -12.91 13.57 -12.41
C CYS A 60 -12.14 12.64 -13.35
N GLY A 61 -12.65 11.45 -13.65
CA GLY A 61 -11.91 10.41 -14.37
C GLY A 61 -10.71 9.85 -13.60
N THR A 62 -10.64 10.08 -12.29
CA THR A 62 -9.57 9.59 -11.41
C THR A 62 -9.58 8.06 -11.36
N ALA A 63 -8.42 7.44 -11.53
CA ALA A 63 -8.24 6.01 -11.31
C ALA A 63 -8.27 5.68 -9.81
N LEU A 64 -9.06 4.69 -9.41
CA LEU A 64 -9.30 4.32 -8.02
C LEU A 64 -8.54 3.03 -7.69
N GLY A 65 -7.62 3.12 -6.74
CA GLY A 65 -6.99 1.98 -6.10
C GLY A 65 -7.87 1.44 -4.99
N ALA A 66 -8.05 0.12 -4.94
CA ALA A 66 -8.74 -0.55 -3.84
C ALA A 66 -8.11 -0.22 -2.47
N PRO A 67 -8.75 -0.59 -1.34
CA PRO A 67 -8.12 -0.46 -0.03
C PRO A 67 -6.75 -1.17 0.04
N GLY A 68 -5.74 -0.50 0.59
CA GLY A 68 -4.42 -1.06 0.82
C GLY A 68 -4.41 -1.85 2.12
N VAL A 69 -4.41 -3.17 2.03
CA VAL A 69 -4.46 -4.07 3.19
C VAL A 69 -3.06 -4.50 3.63
N THR A 70 -2.94 -4.93 4.89
CA THR A 70 -1.69 -5.47 5.44
C THR A 70 -1.31 -6.81 4.78
N ASN A 71 -0.09 -7.30 5.05
CA ASN A 71 0.30 -8.68 4.72
C ASN A 71 -0.13 -9.72 5.78
N GLY A 72 -1.13 -9.39 6.62
CA GLY A 72 -1.72 -10.31 7.59
C GLY A 72 -2.41 -11.50 6.94
N VAL A 73 -2.40 -12.66 7.63
CA VAL A 73 -2.98 -13.91 7.14
C VAL A 73 -4.04 -14.41 8.12
N GLY A 74 -5.21 -14.76 7.59
CA GLY A 74 -6.32 -15.34 8.34
C GLY A 74 -7.62 -14.55 8.17
N PRO A 75 -8.71 -15.00 8.82
CA PRO A 75 -10.02 -14.37 8.70
C PRO A 75 -9.99 -12.90 9.11
N GLY A 76 -10.47 -12.02 8.23
CA GLY A 76 -10.55 -10.58 8.45
C GLY A 76 -9.26 -9.80 8.23
N TRP A 77 -8.19 -10.45 7.74
CA TRP A 77 -6.88 -9.81 7.51
C TRP A 77 -6.48 -9.85 6.03
N GLY A 78 -5.73 -8.84 5.58
CA GLY A 78 -5.07 -8.85 4.28
C GLY A 78 -6.01 -9.20 3.13
N THR A 79 -5.64 -10.22 2.36
CA THR A 79 -6.41 -10.69 1.20
C THR A 79 -7.79 -11.24 1.54
N ASP A 80 -8.00 -11.73 2.76
CA ASP A 80 -9.32 -12.21 3.20
C ASP A 80 -10.28 -11.03 3.38
N TRP A 81 -9.85 -9.98 4.09
CA TRP A 81 -10.61 -8.73 4.23
C TRP A 81 -10.96 -8.14 2.85
N LEU A 82 -9.98 -8.10 1.95
CA LEU A 82 -10.14 -7.55 0.60
C LEU A 82 -11.15 -8.34 -0.23
N SER A 83 -11.13 -9.68 -0.15
CA SER A 83 -12.10 -10.55 -0.82
C SER A 83 -13.51 -10.30 -0.32
N GLN A 84 -13.70 -10.15 0.99
CA GLN A 84 -15.00 -9.80 1.58
C GLN A 84 -15.47 -8.42 1.11
N PHE A 85 -14.58 -7.43 1.07
CA PHE A 85 -14.91 -6.08 0.59
C PHE A 85 -15.34 -6.09 -0.87
N PHE A 86 -14.64 -6.82 -1.74
CA PHE A 86 -15.03 -6.99 -3.14
C PHE A 86 -16.40 -7.66 -3.28
N SER A 87 -16.73 -8.63 -2.42
CA SER A 87 -18.07 -9.27 -2.43
C SER A 87 -19.22 -8.30 -2.13
N HIS A 88 -18.95 -7.19 -1.44
CA HIS A 88 -19.92 -6.12 -1.18
C HIS A 88 -19.91 -5.03 -2.25
N CYS A 89 -19.02 -5.10 -3.24
CA CYS A 89 -18.79 -4.09 -4.25
C CYS A 89 -19.23 -4.58 -5.64
N ASN A 90 -20.40 -4.08 -6.09
CA ASN A 90 -20.95 -4.42 -7.41
C ASN A 90 -20.80 -3.26 -8.38
N PHE A 91 -20.49 -3.57 -9.64
CA PHE A 91 -20.55 -2.61 -10.73
C PHE A 91 -22.00 -2.11 -10.95
N PRO A 92 -22.23 -0.82 -11.26
CA PRO A 92 -21.25 0.26 -11.40
C PRO A 92 -20.98 1.04 -10.10
N SER A 93 -21.57 0.62 -8.98
CA SER A 93 -21.52 1.35 -7.70
C SER A 93 -20.16 1.31 -7.01
N CYS A 94 -19.28 0.39 -7.40
CA CYS A 94 -17.95 0.23 -6.85
C CYS A 94 -17.03 -0.33 -7.94
N THR A 95 -15.95 0.38 -8.25
CA THR A 95 -14.99 -0.01 -9.30
C THR A 95 -13.56 0.29 -8.86
N PHE A 96 -12.62 -0.51 -9.34
CA PHE A 96 -11.20 -0.39 -9.02
C PHE A 96 -10.39 -0.50 -10.30
N ASP A 97 -9.33 0.29 -10.41
CA ASP A 97 -8.40 0.31 -11.54
C ASP A 97 -7.08 -0.39 -11.22
N PHE A 98 -6.72 -0.49 -9.94
CA PHE A 98 -5.50 -1.14 -9.46
C PHE A 98 -5.64 -1.58 -8.00
N LEU A 99 -4.72 -2.43 -7.55
CA LEU A 99 -4.74 -2.99 -6.20
C LEU A 99 -3.51 -2.56 -5.37
N PRO A 100 -3.69 -1.63 -4.42
CA PRO A 100 -2.69 -1.32 -3.40
C PRO A 100 -2.47 -2.49 -2.44
N ILE A 101 -1.22 -2.80 -2.11
CA ILE A 101 -0.85 -3.80 -1.11
C ILE A 101 0.35 -3.34 -0.29
N HIS A 102 0.36 -3.70 1.00
CA HIS A 102 1.46 -3.43 1.91
C HIS A 102 2.19 -4.72 2.27
N TRP A 103 3.49 -4.60 2.55
CA TRP A 103 4.26 -5.71 3.08
C TRP A 103 5.33 -5.28 4.08
N TYR A 104 5.32 -5.91 5.25
CA TYR A 104 6.40 -5.80 6.23
C TYR A 104 6.79 -7.19 6.73
N GLY A 105 8.10 -7.45 6.80
CA GLY A 105 8.62 -8.74 7.25
C GLY A 105 10.13 -8.81 7.09
N ASN A 106 10.73 -9.99 7.23
CA ASN A 106 12.19 -10.14 7.29
C ASN A 106 12.76 -11.08 6.22
N SER A 107 11.99 -11.40 5.18
CA SER A 107 12.38 -12.37 4.16
C SER A 107 11.94 -11.97 2.76
N VAL A 108 12.89 -11.89 1.82
CA VAL A 108 12.63 -11.63 0.39
C VAL A 108 11.78 -12.73 -0.22
N SER A 109 11.98 -14.00 0.18
CA SER A 109 11.19 -15.11 -0.35
C SER A 109 9.73 -15.01 0.09
N GLN A 110 9.47 -14.58 1.32
CA GLN A 110 8.11 -14.33 1.81
C GLN A 110 7.47 -13.11 1.16
N PHE A 111 8.24 -12.03 0.92
CA PHE A 111 7.78 -10.89 0.12
C PHE A 111 7.30 -11.37 -1.26
N LYS A 112 8.16 -12.05 -2.02
CA LYS A 112 7.83 -12.56 -3.37
C LYS A 112 6.61 -13.47 -3.34
N ALA A 113 6.57 -14.42 -2.39
CA ALA A 113 5.44 -15.33 -2.24
C ALA A 113 4.12 -14.59 -1.96
N HIS A 114 4.15 -13.55 -1.11
CA HIS A 114 2.98 -12.73 -0.83
C HIS A 114 2.48 -12.00 -2.08
N ILE A 115 3.35 -11.30 -2.82
CA ILE A 115 2.98 -10.58 -4.04
C ILE A 115 2.40 -11.54 -5.09
N ILE A 116 3.02 -12.71 -5.29
CA ILE A 116 2.53 -13.75 -6.22
C ILE A 116 1.15 -14.26 -5.80
N ASN A 117 0.94 -14.48 -4.49
CA ASN A 117 -0.35 -14.93 -3.97
C ASN A 117 -1.45 -13.88 -4.21
N VAL A 118 -1.18 -12.61 -3.91
CA VAL A 118 -2.14 -11.52 -4.18
C VAL A 118 -2.49 -11.47 -5.67
N HIS A 119 -1.51 -11.53 -6.56
CA HIS A 119 -1.78 -11.50 -8.00
C HIS A 119 -2.61 -12.71 -8.44
N SER A 120 -2.35 -13.89 -7.87
CA SER A 120 -3.10 -15.12 -8.19
C SER A 120 -4.57 -15.03 -7.77
N LEU A 121 -4.87 -14.37 -6.65
CA LEU A 121 -6.24 -14.13 -6.17
C LEU A 121 -6.95 -13.04 -6.96
N PHE A 122 -6.22 -12.04 -7.44
CA PHE A 122 -6.75 -10.84 -8.10
C PHE A 122 -6.07 -10.58 -9.46
N PRO A 123 -6.11 -11.53 -10.41
CA PRO A 123 -5.26 -11.50 -11.61
C PRO A 123 -5.61 -10.37 -12.58
N ASN A 124 -6.81 -9.79 -12.45
CA ASN A 124 -7.30 -8.74 -13.35
C ASN A 124 -6.84 -7.33 -12.96
N TYR A 125 -6.15 -7.18 -11.82
CA TYR A 125 -5.74 -5.87 -11.32
C TYR A 125 -4.21 -5.73 -11.34
N PRO A 126 -3.66 -4.64 -11.91
CA PRO A 126 -2.26 -4.33 -11.70
C PRO A 126 -2.02 -4.01 -10.23
N LEU A 127 -0.93 -4.54 -9.69
CA LEU A 127 -0.54 -4.35 -8.29
C LEU A 127 0.26 -3.06 -8.13
N TRP A 128 -0.07 -2.30 -7.09
CA TRP A 128 0.73 -1.20 -6.59
C TRP A 128 1.20 -1.58 -5.18
N ILE A 129 2.49 -1.85 -5.00
CA ILE A 129 3.05 -2.11 -3.67
C ILE A 129 3.24 -0.74 -3.02
N THR A 130 2.21 -0.22 -2.35
CA THR A 130 2.20 1.18 -1.88
C THR A 130 3.06 1.40 -0.65
N GLU A 131 3.34 0.33 0.10
CA GLU A 131 4.31 0.34 1.19
C GLU A 131 5.02 -1.01 1.29
N PHE A 132 6.35 -1.00 1.41
CA PHE A 132 7.06 -2.17 1.90
C PHE A 132 8.38 -1.84 2.59
N GLN A 133 8.76 -2.64 3.58
CA GLN A 133 10.08 -2.58 4.21
C GLN A 133 10.46 -3.88 4.92
N PHE A 134 11.76 -4.14 5.05
CA PHE A 134 12.28 -5.26 5.83
C PHE A 134 12.49 -4.89 7.31
N THR A 135 11.86 -5.64 8.21
CA THR A 135 11.97 -5.48 9.67
C THR A 135 12.94 -6.48 10.27
N ASP A 136 13.49 -6.18 11.45
CA ASP A 136 14.28 -7.11 12.27
C ASP A 136 15.48 -7.77 11.57
N VAL A 137 16.04 -7.11 10.57
CA VAL A 137 17.25 -7.52 9.84
C VAL A 137 18.33 -6.46 9.96
N SER A 138 19.61 -6.86 9.90
CA SER A 138 20.73 -5.92 9.93
C SER A 138 20.70 -4.94 8.74
N SER A 139 21.36 -3.79 8.86
CA SER A 139 21.46 -2.81 7.77
C SER A 139 22.07 -3.37 6.49
N THR A 140 23.13 -4.19 6.60
CA THR A 140 23.76 -4.87 5.46
C THR A 140 22.80 -5.84 4.77
N VAL A 141 22.06 -6.63 5.56
CA VAL A 141 21.05 -7.55 5.01
C VAL A 141 19.90 -6.79 4.38
N THR A 142 19.44 -5.70 5.01
CA THR A 142 18.38 -4.83 4.47
C THR A 142 18.74 -4.30 3.10
N ALA A 143 19.96 -3.75 2.94
CA ALA A 143 20.44 -3.25 1.64
C ALA A 143 20.45 -4.35 0.56
N SER A 144 20.92 -5.55 0.90
CA SER A 144 20.91 -6.70 -0.02
C SER A 144 19.49 -7.12 -0.40
N TYR A 145 18.57 -7.18 0.57
CA TYR A 145 17.18 -7.57 0.35
C TYR A 145 16.43 -6.55 -0.49
N VAL A 146 16.64 -5.26 -0.23
CA VAL A 146 16.07 -4.17 -1.03
C VAL A 146 16.54 -4.28 -2.48
N ARG A 147 17.84 -4.46 -2.71
CA ARG A 147 18.40 -4.60 -4.07
C ARG A 147 17.76 -5.76 -4.83
N GLU A 148 17.69 -6.94 -4.20
CA GLU A 148 17.08 -8.13 -4.80
C GLU A 148 15.58 -7.92 -5.09
N THR A 149 14.86 -7.30 -4.15
CA THR A 149 13.43 -7.04 -4.27
C THR A 149 13.12 -6.07 -5.40
N LEU A 150 13.86 -4.96 -5.51
CA LEU A 150 13.64 -3.97 -6.58
C LEU A 150 13.88 -4.59 -7.97
N GLN A 151 14.98 -5.32 -8.15
CA GLN A 151 15.27 -6.04 -9.39
C GLN A 151 14.17 -7.03 -9.75
N TRP A 152 13.62 -7.73 -8.75
CA TRP A 152 12.54 -8.67 -8.98
C TRP A 152 11.22 -7.97 -9.34
N LEU A 153 10.88 -6.87 -8.65
CA LEU A 153 9.67 -6.08 -8.91
C LEU A 153 9.68 -5.50 -10.33
N ASP A 154 10.82 -4.98 -10.80
CA ASP A 154 10.97 -4.46 -12.16
C ASP A 154 10.73 -5.54 -13.24
N ALA A 155 10.97 -6.81 -12.91
CA ALA A 155 10.75 -7.93 -13.82
C ALA A 155 9.29 -8.46 -13.81
N GLN A 156 8.42 -7.96 -12.94
CA GLN A 156 7.02 -8.44 -12.84
C GLN A 156 6.06 -7.56 -13.65
N PRO A 157 5.48 -8.05 -14.77
CA PRO A 157 4.60 -7.23 -15.62
C PRO A 157 3.27 -6.86 -14.95
N TYR A 158 2.85 -7.59 -13.92
CA TYR A 158 1.64 -7.32 -13.15
C TYR A 158 1.88 -6.33 -11.99
N VAL A 159 3.13 -5.94 -11.73
CA VAL A 159 3.47 -4.88 -10.78
C VAL A 159 3.61 -3.58 -11.56
N ALA A 160 2.66 -2.68 -11.39
CA ALA A 160 2.68 -1.40 -12.10
C ALA A 160 3.50 -0.34 -11.37
N ARG A 161 3.53 -0.36 -10.03
CA ARG A 161 4.25 0.59 -9.17
C ARG A 161 4.65 -0.07 -7.86
N TYR A 162 5.70 0.44 -7.25
CA TYR A 162 6.07 0.12 -5.88
C TYR A 162 6.64 1.35 -5.18
N SER A 163 6.49 1.39 -3.86
CA SER A 163 7.07 2.41 -3.00
C SER A 163 7.59 1.78 -1.71
N MET A 164 8.88 1.93 -1.46
CA MET A 164 9.44 1.57 -0.16
C MET A 164 8.91 2.51 0.91
N PHE A 165 8.69 1.98 2.11
CA PHE A 165 8.16 2.78 3.22
C PHE A 165 9.20 3.76 3.74
N GLY A 166 8.79 5.04 3.79
CA GLY A 166 9.48 6.12 4.48
C GLY A 166 10.81 6.56 3.86
N PRO A 167 10.86 7.64 3.08
CA PRO A 167 12.11 8.34 2.76
C PRO A 167 12.58 9.15 3.99
N MET A 168 12.80 8.45 5.10
CA MET A 168 13.01 9.04 6.43
C MET A 168 14.36 8.60 7.01
N ASN A 169 14.77 9.28 8.08
CA ASN A 169 15.88 8.87 8.92
C ASN A 169 15.44 7.86 9.99
N SER A 170 16.41 7.18 10.61
CA SER A 170 16.18 6.07 11.54
C SER A 170 15.20 6.39 12.68
N PRO A 171 15.29 7.56 13.36
CA PRO A 171 14.34 7.93 14.42
C PRO A 171 12.88 8.02 13.97
N ASN A 172 12.62 8.29 12.70
CA ASN A 172 11.27 8.45 12.15
C ASN A 172 10.74 7.19 11.46
N MET A 173 11.54 6.12 11.35
CA MET A 173 11.17 4.88 10.65
C MET A 173 10.19 3.97 11.41
N ALA A 174 9.46 4.48 12.41
CA ALA A 174 8.46 3.72 13.17
C ALA A 174 8.98 2.34 13.69
N GLY A 175 10.23 2.29 14.14
CA GLY A 175 10.88 1.06 14.64
C GLY A 175 11.64 0.25 13.58
N ILE A 176 11.52 0.58 12.29
CA ILE A 176 12.20 -0.10 11.18
C ILE A 176 13.54 0.59 10.85
N LEU A 177 14.40 0.70 11.86
CA LEU A 177 15.60 1.55 11.84
C LEU A 177 16.52 1.31 10.64
N ASN A 178 16.73 0.03 10.30
CA ASN A 178 17.64 -0.38 9.22
C ASN A 178 17.08 -0.14 7.81
N GLY A 179 15.80 0.24 7.69
CA GLY A 179 15.16 0.65 6.45
C GLY A 179 15.30 2.14 6.12
N ALA A 180 15.91 2.94 7.00
CA ALA A 180 16.05 4.38 6.81
C ALA A 180 16.75 4.70 5.48
N MET A 181 16.21 5.65 4.72
CA MET A 181 16.77 6.08 3.42
C MET A 181 17.67 7.30 3.54
N VAL A 182 17.55 8.07 4.62
CA VAL A 182 18.32 9.30 4.86
C VAL A 182 19.07 9.17 6.19
N THR A 183 20.26 9.76 6.28
CA THR A 183 21.02 9.85 7.54
C THR A 183 20.28 10.66 8.60
N ASP A 184 20.62 10.45 9.88
CA ASP A 184 19.93 11.08 11.00
C ASP A 184 19.97 12.61 10.95
N ASP A 185 21.07 13.18 10.44
CA ASP A 185 21.27 14.62 10.23
C ASP A 185 20.65 15.16 8.92
N LEU A 186 19.97 14.30 8.16
CA LEU A 186 19.34 14.60 6.87
C LEU A 186 20.30 15.06 5.76
N SER A 187 21.61 14.86 5.94
CA SER A 187 22.61 15.40 5.01
C SER A 187 22.89 14.47 3.82
N GLN A 188 22.63 13.18 3.94
CA GLN A 188 22.97 12.17 2.93
C GLN A 188 21.94 11.04 2.84
N LEU A 189 21.96 10.33 1.72
CA LEU A 189 21.27 9.05 1.60
C LEU A 189 22.07 7.94 2.29
N THR A 190 21.37 7.05 2.98
CA THR A 190 21.92 5.78 3.45
C THR A 190 22.19 4.84 2.26
N GLU A 191 22.78 3.68 2.51
CA GLU A 191 22.92 2.65 1.47
C GLU A 191 21.56 2.23 0.89
N VAL A 192 20.56 2.04 1.75
CA VAL A 192 19.18 1.73 1.33
C VAL A 192 18.61 2.85 0.46
N GLY A 193 18.80 4.11 0.87
CA GLY A 193 18.34 5.27 0.10
C GLY A 193 19.01 5.39 -1.26
N LYS A 194 20.31 5.12 -1.35
CA LYS A 194 21.06 5.12 -2.62
C LYS A 194 20.56 4.02 -3.55
N ILE A 195 20.36 2.80 -3.05
CA ILE A 195 19.82 1.69 -3.84
C ILE A 195 18.43 2.05 -4.39
N TYR A 196 17.53 2.54 -3.53
CA TYR A 196 16.17 2.90 -3.95
C TYR A 196 16.13 4.07 -4.95
N ALA A 197 17.07 5.02 -4.83
CA ALA A 197 17.21 6.14 -5.77
C ALA A 197 17.93 5.77 -7.08
N GLY A 198 18.38 4.51 -7.24
CA GLY A 198 19.13 4.06 -8.43
C GLY A 198 20.56 4.61 -8.50
N LEU A 199 21.17 4.90 -7.35
CA LEU A 199 22.52 5.47 -7.22
C LEU A 199 23.59 4.45 -6.80
N ALA A 200 23.22 3.18 -6.52
CA ALA A 200 24.10 2.11 -6.04
C ALA A 200 23.66 0.71 -6.49
#